data_AF-A0ABC8QMB0-F1
#
_entry.id   AF-A0ABC8QMB0-F1
#
_cell.length_a   1.000
_cell.length_b   1.000
_cell.length_c   1.000
_cell.angle_alpha   90.00
_cell.angle_beta   90.00
_cell.angle_gamma   90.00
#
_symmetry.space_group_name_H-M   'P 1'
#
loop_
_entity.id
_entity.type
_entity.pdbx_description
1 polymer ?
#
loop_
_entity_poly.entity_id
_entity_poly.type
_entity_poly.pdbx_seq_one_letter_code
_entity_poly.pdbx_strand_id
1 'polypeptide(L)'
;DMGERKVLNKYYQVNFDPTKITRQKQIENQQIKVRMMLPMSIRYNTRGNWDQVQDEDFSDDYEDLTLLDELKIEVFEVKTCN
;
A
#
# COMPACT_ATOMS: atom_id res chain seq x y z
N ASP A 1 -18.52 4.99 -19.88
CA ASP A 1 -19.06 6.07 -19.04
C ASP A 1 -18.70 5.91 -17.59
N MET A 2 -18.27 7.03 -17.00
CA MET A 2 -17.90 7.13 -15.59
C MET A 2 -19.18 7.26 -14.77
N GLY A 3 -19.49 6.23 -13.97
CA GLY A 3 -20.38 6.42 -12.83
C GLY A 3 -19.84 7.54 -11.93
N GLU A 4 -20.74 8.26 -11.27
CA GLU A 4 -20.36 9.37 -10.39
C GLU A 4 -19.33 8.90 -9.35
N ARG A 5 -18.27 9.68 -9.13
CA ARG A 5 -17.22 9.34 -8.13
C ARG A 5 -17.79 9.28 -6.69
N LYS A 6 -18.93 9.94 -6.46
CA LYS A 6 -19.64 9.99 -5.18
C LYS A 6 -21.10 9.63 -5.38
N VAL A 7 -21.39 8.34 -5.52
CA VAL A 7 -22.76 7.84 -5.59
C VAL A 7 -23.41 7.89 -4.20
N LEU A 8 -24.55 8.57 -4.08
CA LEU A 8 -25.32 8.64 -2.82
C LEU A 8 -25.89 7.27 -2.42
N ASN A 9 -26.46 6.53 -3.37
CA ASN A 9 -27.16 5.26 -3.11
C ASN A 9 -26.61 4.13 -3.98
N LYS A 10 -26.13 3.06 -3.34
CA LYS A 10 -25.87 1.77 -4.01
C LYS A 10 -27.13 0.91 -3.90
N TYR A 11 -27.57 0.34 -5.02
CA TYR A 11 -28.70 -0.58 -5.00
C TYR A 11 -28.26 -1.93 -4.41
N TYR A 12 -28.89 -2.32 -3.30
CA TYR A 12 -28.71 -3.63 -2.67
C TYR A 12 -29.88 -4.55 -3.05
N GLN A 13 -29.63 -5.86 -3.12
CA GLN A 13 -30.70 -6.84 -3.35
C GLN A 13 -31.67 -6.88 -2.16
N VAL A 14 -32.94 -7.18 -2.40
CA VAL A 14 -34.00 -7.17 -1.38
C VAL A 14 -33.74 -8.13 -0.21
N ASN A 15 -33.03 -9.24 -0.46
CA ASN A 15 -32.68 -10.25 0.55
C ASN A 15 -31.24 -10.10 1.09
N PHE A 16 -30.61 -8.95 0.90
CA PHE A 16 -29.24 -8.70 1.34
C PHE A 16 -29.18 -8.54 2.85
N ASP A 17 -28.49 -9.47 3.50
CA ASP A 17 -28.23 -9.43 4.94
C ASP A 17 -26.75 -9.06 5.17
N PRO A 18 -26.46 -7.87 5.73
CA PRO A 18 -25.08 -7.43 5.94
C PRO A 18 -24.31 -8.31 6.95
N THR A 19 -25.02 -9.11 7.77
CA THR A 19 -24.38 -9.99 8.77
C THR A 19 -23.74 -11.23 8.16
N LYS A 20 -24.15 -11.61 6.95
CA LYS A 20 -23.63 -12.79 6.23
C LYS A 20 -22.31 -12.53 5.51
N ILE A 21 -21.90 -11.26 5.40
CA ILE A 21 -20.65 -10.89 4.74
C ILE A 21 -19.50 -11.04 5.74
N THR A 22 -18.62 -12.00 5.48
CA THR A 22 -17.40 -12.15 6.25
C THR A 22 -16.42 -11.03 5.88
N ARG A 23 -15.84 -10.39 6.89
CA ARG A 23 -14.71 -9.48 6.66
C ARG A 23 -13.52 -10.33 6.24
N GLN A 24 -12.86 -9.94 5.14
CA GLN A 24 -11.59 -10.56 4.77
C GLN A 24 -10.59 -10.28 5.89
N LYS A 25 -10.01 -11.36 6.43
CA LYS A 25 -8.89 -11.23 7.37
C LYS A 25 -7.67 -10.80 6.55
N GLN A 26 -7.03 -9.71 6.97
CA GLN A 26 -5.70 -9.38 6.44
C GLN A 26 -4.74 -10.49 6.84
N ILE A 27 -3.94 -10.93 5.88
CA ILE A 27 -2.87 -11.91 6.12
C ILE A 27 -1.73 -11.14 6.78
N GLU A 28 -1.14 -11.69 7.84
CA GLU A 28 0.06 -11.11 8.47
C GLU A 28 1.17 -10.96 7.41
N ASN A 29 1.80 -9.78 7.35
CA ASN A 29 2.84 -9.41 6.38
C ASN A 29 2.36 -9.42 4.90
N GLN A 30 1.10 -9.06 4.65
CA GLN A 30 0.63 -8.88 3.27
C GLN A 30 1.39 -7.75 2.58
N GLN A 31 2.02 -8.07 1.44
CA GLN A 31 2.69 -7.08 0.60
C GLN A 31 1.66 -6.13 -0.03
N ILE A 32 1.78 -4.83 0.25
CA ILE A 32 0.88 -3.80 -0.29
C ILE A 32 1.66 -2.93 -1.28
N LYS A 33 1.08 -2.76 -2.48
CA LYS A 33 1.58 -1.83 -3.49
C LYS A 33 1.17 -0.40 -3.17
N VAL A 34 2.15 0.44 -2.92
CA VAL A 34 1.95 1.87 -2.64
C VAL A 34 2.74 2.69 -3.66
N ARG A 35 2.12 3.76 -4.16
CA ARG A 35 2.83 4.76 -4.97
C ARG A 35 3.36 5.82 -4.03
N MET A 36 4.68 5.97 -3.97
CA MET A 36 5.38 6.88 -3.08
C MET A 36 6.40 7.71 -3.87
N MET A 37 6.85 8.80 -3.27
CA MET A 37 8.03 9.53 -3.75
C MET A 37 9.25 9.10 -2.93
N LEU A 38 10.42 9.11 -3.57
CA LEU A 38 11.67 8.91 -2.85
C LEU A 38 11.99 10.14 -1.98
N PRO A 39 12.24 9.95 -0.67
CA PRO A 39 12.57 11.05 0.22
C PRO A 39 14.01 11.56 0.03
N MET A 40 14.86 10.77 -0.61
CA MET A 40 16.27 11.08 -0.88
C MET A 40 16.72 10.39 -2.16
N SER A 41 17.74 10.93 -2.81
CA SER A 41 18.36 10.30 -3.98
C SER A 41 19.13 9.02 -3.58
N ILE A 42 18.93 7.93 -4.32
CA ILE A 42 19.55 6.62 -4.06
C ILE A 42 20.47 6.23 -5.22
N ARG A 43 21.59 5.57 -4.89
CA ARG A 43 22.51 4.99 -5.87
C ARG A 43 22.46 3.48 -5.84
N TYR A 44 22.29 2.86 -6.99
CA TYR A 44 22.32 1.41 -7.11
C TYR A 44 23.75 0.86 -7.14
N ASN A 45 24.04 -0.12 -6.28
CA ASN A 45 25.35 -0.78 -6.24
C ASN A 45 25.61 -1.70 -7.44
N THR A 46 24.55 -2.12 -8.16
CA THR A 46 24.61 -3.13 -9.22
C THR A 46 24.69 -2.56 -10.64
N ARG A 47 24.37 -1.28 -10.85
CA ARG A 47 24.39 -0.64 -12.17
C ARG A 47 24.97 0.77 -12.07
N GLY A 48 26.20 0.93 -12.52
CA GLY A 48 26.98 2.17 -12.32
C GLY A 48 26.57 3.39 -13.16
N ASN A 49 25.30 3.64 -13.46
CA ASN A 49 24.94 4.74 -14.37
C ASN A 49 23.62 5.50 -14.12
N TRP A 50 22.97 5.39 -12.96
CA TRP A 50 21.84 6.30 -12.67
C TRP A 50 21.58 6.44 -11.18
N ASP A 51 21.56 7.70 -10.72
CA ASP A 51 21.05 8.09 -9.41
C ASP A 51 19.53 8.23 -9.56
N GLN A 52 18.74 7.51 -8.76
CA GLN A 52 17.32 7.85 -8.62
C GLN A 52 17.21 9.15 -7.87
N VAL A 53 16.42 10.08 -8.39
CA VAL A 53 16.36 11.45 -7.89
C VAL A 53 15.25 11.55 -6.84
N GLN A 54 15.50 12.36 -5.81
CA GLN A 54 14.47 12.79 -4.88
C GLN A 54 13.22 13.31 -5.63
N ASP A 55 12.04 13.05 -5.08
CA ASP A 55 10.74 13.49 -5.62
C ASP A 55 10.30 12.81 -6.93
N GLU A 56 10.93 11.70 -7.32
CA GLU A 56 10.44 10.82 -8.37
C GLU A 56 9.39 9.82 -7.84
N ASP A 57 8.32 9.62 -8.61
CA ASP A 57 7.24 8.67 -8.29
C ASP A 57 7.67 7.23 -8.57
N PHE A 58 7.62 6.37 -7.55
CA PHE A 58 7.83 4.93 -7.69
C PHE A 58 6.67 4.12 -7.10
N SER A 59 6.45 2.93 -7.68
CA SER A 59 5.49 1.96 -7.16
C SER A 59 6.29 0.90 -6.42
N ASP A 60 6.31 1.01 -5.10
CA ASP A 60 7.03 0.09 -4.24
C ASP A 60 6.07 -0.79 -3.46
N ASP A 61 6.61 -1.96 -3.12
CA ASP A 61 5.95 -2.91 -2.25
C ASP A 61 6.44 -2.68 -0.82
N TYR A 62 5.52 -2.67 0.13
CA TYR A 62 5.81 -2.55 1.55
C TYR A 62 5.34 -3.78 2.32
N GLU A 63 6.06 -4.08 3.40
CA GLU A 63 5.68 -5.09 4.40
C GLU A 63 5.68 -4.48 5.80
N ASP A 64 4.72 -4.93 6.62
CA ASP A 64 4.57 -4.49 8.01
C ASP A 64 5.65 -5.15 8.88
N LEU A 65 6.33 -4.36 9.71
CA LEU A 65 7.24 -4.83 10.74
C LEU A 65 6.71 -4.42 12.11
N THR A 66 6.36 -5.41 12.93
CA THR A 66 5.94 -5.24 14.34
C THR A 66 7.18 -5.14 15.24
N LEU A 67 8.00 -4.10 15.05
CA LEU A 67 9.29 -3.99 15.73
C LEU A 67 9.20 -3.37 17.13
N LEU A 68 8.12 -2.64 17.46
CA LEU A 68 8.00 -1.88 18.71
C LEU A 68 6.58 -1.87 19.30
N ASP A 69 6.10 -3.04 19.72
CA ASP A 69 4.79 -3.20 20.39
C ASP A 69 4.66 -2.34 21.67
N GLU A 70 5.77 -2.11 22.38
CA GLU A 70 5.79 -1.31 23.60
C GLU A 70 5.48 0.18 23.36
N LEU A 71 5.83 0.71 22.19
CA LEU A 71 5.60 2.10 21.80
C LEU A 71 4.39 2.26 20.86
N LYS A 72 3.76 1.15 20.44
CA LYS A 72 2.68 1.13 19.44
C LYS A 72 3.08 1.83 18.15
N ILE A 73 4.34 1.66 17.72
CA ILE A 73 4.85 2.20 16.47
C ILE A 73 4.89 1.07 15.45
N GLU A 74 4.13 1.24 14.38
CA GLU A 74 4.22 0.38 13.19
C GLU A 74 5.36 0.89 12.31
N VAL A 75 6.31 0.02 12.02
CA VAL A 75 7.42 0.30 11.12
C VAL A 75 7.15 -0.45 9.83
N PHE A 76 7.31 0.21 8.69
CA PHE A 76 7.13 -0.41 7.38
C PHE A 76 8.48 -0.50 6.68
N GLU A 77 8.79 -1.68 6.15
CA GLU A 77 9.96 -1.86 5.28
C GLU A 77 9.56 -1.62 3.83
N VAL A 78 10.20 -0.64 3.20
CA VAL A 78 10.06 -0.39 1.76
C VAL A 78 10.97 -1.37 1.04
N LYS A 79 10.41 -2.21 0.17
CA LYS A 79 11.20 -3.03 -0.75
C LYS A 79 11.25 -2.32 -2.10
N THR A 80 12.32 -1.55 -2.31
CA THR A 80 12.60 -0.98 -3.64
C THR A 80 12.87 -2.13 -4.61
N CYS A 81 12.06 -2.24 -5.66
CA CYS A 81 12.27 -3.27 -6.68
C CYS A 81 13.62 -3.07 -7.41
N ASN A 82 14.34 -4.18 -7.64
CA ASN A 82 15.57 -4.25 -8.44
C ASN A 82 15.32 -4.11 -9.94
#